data_AF-A0A060A1H4-F1
#
_entry.id   AF-A0A060A1H4-F1
#
_cell.length_a   1.000
_cell.length_b   1.000
_cell.length_c   1.000
_cell.angle_alpha   90.00
_cell.angle_beta   90.00
_cell.angle_gamma   90.00
#
_symmetry.space_group_name_H-M   'P 1'
#
loop_
_entity.id
_entity.type
_entity.pdbx_description
1 polymer ?
#
loop_
_entity_poly.entity_id
_entity_poly.type
_entity_poly.pdbx_seq_one_letter_code
_entity_poly.pdbx_strand_id
1 'polypeptide(L)'
;MSLFYNGELRTMKVHYRVREGDLRVIRPLAYCRERQTRDFAEATGLPVIPENCPACFAHPTERAYVKTLLAQQEARDPRLFRQLRRAMLPLMARGLPQLDEGWT
;
A
#
# COMPACT_ATOMS: atom_id res chain seq x y z
N MET A 1 -3.49 -1.88 -10.68
CA MET A 1 -4.00 -2.38 -11.98
C MET A 1 -2.98 -2.31 -13.12
N SER A 2 -1.89 -1.52 -13.03
CA SER A 2 -1.00 -1.31 -14.19
C SER A 2 -0.31 -2.54 -14.78
N LEU A 3 0.02 -3.58 -14.02
CA LEU A 3 0.78 -4.72 -14.57
C LEU A 3 -0.05 -5.59 -15.52
N PHE A 4 -1.28 -5.94 -15.15
CA PHE A 4 -2.12 -6.88 -15.92
C PHE A 4 -2.86 -6.22 -17.09
N TYR A 5 -3.04 -4.89 -17.06
CA TYR A 5 -3.83 -4.17 -18.08
C TYR A 5 -2.99 -3.17 -18.88
N ASN A 6 -2.02 -2.48 -18.25
CA ASN A 6 -1.26 -1.40 -18.88
C ASN A 6 0.22 -1.79 -19.14
N GLY A 7 0.61 -3.04 -18.87
CA GLY A 7 1.98 -3.53 -19.09
C GLY A 7 3.06 -2.83 -18.26
N GLU A 8 2.69 -2.10 -17.21
CA GLU A 8 3.63 -1.27 -16.47
C GLU A 8 3.62 -1.59 -14.97
N LEU A 9 4.81 -1.76 -14.41
CA LEU A 9 4.98 -1.98 -12.98
C LEU A 9 5.34 -0.67 -12.27
N ARG A 10 4.31 0.06 -11.83
CA ARG A 10 4.44 1.24 -10.96
C ARG A 10 4.15 0.88 -9.51
N THR A 11 4.86 1.53 -8.59
CA THR A 11 4.60 1.45 -7.14
C THR A 11 4.54 2.84 -6.53
N MET A 12 3.76 2.97 -5.45
CA MET A 12 3.71 4.19 -4.67
C MET A 12 5.02 4.37 -3.88
N LYS A 13 5.55 5.60 -3.87
CA LYS A 13 6.74 5.97 -3.09
C LYS A 13 6.44 5.98 -1.60
N VAL A 14 7.42 5.71 -0.74
CA VAL A 14 7.21 5.82 0.72
C VAL A 14 7.05 7.29 1.14
N HIS A 15 7.76 8.19 0.47
CA HIS A 15 7.55 9.62 0.60
C HIS A 15 7.87 10.35 -0.71
N TYR A 16 7.29 11.53 -0.90
CA TYR A 16 7.60 12.44 -1.99
C TYR A 16 7.09 13.85 -1.65
N ARG A 17 7.64 14.88 -2.29
CA ARG A 17 7.06 16.23 -2.28
C ARG A 17 6.04 16.35 -3.40
N VAL A 18 4.93 17.03 -3.16
CA VAL A 18 3.97 17.38 -4.23
C VAL A 18 4.64 18.31 -5.24
N ARG A 19 4.03 18.50 -6.41
CA ARG A 19 4.64 19.26 -7.50
C ARG A 19 4.91 20.71 -7.10
N GLU A 20 4.04 21.26 -6.28
CA GLU A 20 4.07 22.61 -5.72
C GLU A 20 5.18 22.77 -4.66
N GLY A 21 5.75 21.67 -4.15
CA GLY A 21 6.91 21.65 -3.26
C GLY A 21 6.65 21.97 -1.79
N ASP A 22 5.45 22.45 -1.47
CA ASP A 22 4.99 22.89 -0.14
C ASP A 22 4.61 21.73 0.80
N LEU A 23 4.12 20.61 0.25
CA LEU A 23 3.69 19.45 1.03
C LEU A 23 4.55 18.22 0.77
N ARG A 24 4.91 17.52 1.86
CA ARG A 24 5.53 16.21 1.83
C ARG A 24 4.51 15.14 2.21
N VAL A 25 4.23 14.22 1.30
CA VAL A 25 3.42 13.04 1.58
C VAL A 25 4.34 11.96 2.13
N ILE A 26 3.99 11.40 3.29
CA ILE A 26 4.67 10.25 3.89
C ILE A 26 3.69 9.08 4.05
N ARG A 27 4.19 7.85 3.97
CA ARG A 27 3.43 6.62 4.18
C ARG A 27 4.08 5.78 5.30
N PRO A 28 3.85 6.12 6.58
CA PRO A 28 4.49 5.44 7.71
C PRO A 28 4.18 3.94 7.76
N LEU A 29 2.97 3.56 7.33
CA LEU A 29 2.48 2.19 7.33
C LEU A 29 2.75 1.44 6.01
N ALA A 30 3.66 1.93 5.16
CA ALA A 30 3.94 1.33 3.85
C ALA A 30 4.39 -0.15 3.91
N TYR A 31 4.92 -0.58 5.06
CA TYR A 31 5.35 -1.96 5.29
C TYR A 31 4.40 -2.77 6.19
N CYS A 32 3.34 -2.15 6.71
CA CYS A 32 2.34 -2.80 7.53
C CYS A 32 1.37 -3.59 6.65
N ARG A 33 1.06 -4.82 7.07
CA ARG A 33 0.02 -5.64 6.45
C ARG A 33 -1.34 -5.19 6.94
N GLU A 34 -2.37 -5.31 6.10
CA GLU A 34 -3.75 -4.94 6.43
C GLU A 34 -4.28 -5.67 7.68
N ARG A 35 -3.86 -6.92 7.92
CA ARG A 35 -4.20 -7.63 9.16
C ARG A 35 -3.64 -6.93 10.39
N GLN A 36 -2.40 -6.45 10.34
CA GLN A 36 -1.74 -5.84 11.51
C GLN A 36 -2.45 -4.55 11.93
N THR A 37 -2.91 -3.75 10.96
CA THR A 37 -3.68 -2.54 11.25
C THR A 37 -5.06 -2.85 11.82
N ARG A 38 -5.70 -3.94 11.36
CA ARG A 38 -6.98 -4.40 11.91
C ARG A 38 -6.80 -4.92 13.34
N ASP A 39 -5.86 -5.84 13.55
CA ASP A 39 -5.58 -6.43 14.86
C ASP A 39 -5.24 -5.34 15.89
N PHE A 40 -4.49 -4.31 15.47
CA PHE A 40 -4.18 -3.16 16.31
C PHE A 40 -5.43 -2.31 16.65
N ALA A 41 -6.29 -2.06 15.67
CA ALA A 41 -7.51 -1.29 15.87
C ALA A 41 -8.48 -2.01 16.83
N GLU A 42 -8.63 -3.33 16.68
CA GLU A 42 -9.42 -4.18 17.58
C GLU A 42 -8.85 -4.18 19.00
N ALA A 43 -7.54 -4.43 19.15
CA ALA A 43 -6.88 -4.47 20.45
C ALA A 43 -6.93 -3.13 21.20
N THR A 44 -6.93 -2.01 20.47
CA THR A 44 -6.94 -0.65 21.05
C THR A 44 -8.35 -0.09 21.19
N GLY A 45 -9.38 -0.77 20.67
CA GLY A 45 -10.76 -0.28 20.68
C GLY A 45 -10.98 0.97 19.82
N LEU A 46 -10.24 1.11 18.71
CA LEU A 46 -10.40 2.25 17.80
C LEU A 46 -11.74 2.14 17.04
N PRO A 47 -12.46 3.26 16.82
CA PRO A 47 -13.67 3.26 16.01
C PRO A 47 -13.31 3.00 14.54
N VAL A 48 -13.73 1.86 13.99
CA VAL A 48 -13.51 1.48 12.59
C VAL A 48 -14.81 1.66 11.79
N ILE A 49 -14.75 2.45 10.72
CA ILE A 49 -15.86 2.62 9.78
C ILE A 49 -15.59 1.71 8.57
N PRO A 50 -16.47 0.72 8.28
CA PRO A 50 -16.17 -0.34 7.32
C PRO A 50 -15.99 0.15 5.88
N GLU A 51 -16.88 1.00 5.35
CA GLU A 51 -16.67 1.82 4.13
C GLU A 51 -17.74 2.91 4.08
N ASN A 52 -17.36 4.16 3.75
CA ASN A 52 -18.29 5.31 3.64
C ASN A 52 -18.35 5.87 2.21
N CYS A 53 -17.89 5.13 1.20
CA CYS A 53 -17.83 5.63 -0.16
C CYS A 53 -19.12 5.26 -0.94
N PRO A 54 -20.02 6.21 -1.26
CA PRO A 54 -21.23 5.94 -2.01
C PRO A 54 -20.98 5.40 -3.43
N ALA A 55 -19.77 5.60 -3.98
CA ALA A 55 -19.37 5.07 -5.28
C ALA A 55 -18.86 3.62 -5.23
N CYS A 56 -18.58 3.06 -4.03
CA CYS A 56 -18.04 1.71 -3.88
C CYS A 56 -19.10 0.61 -3.73
N PHE A 57 -20.39 0.95 -3.70
CA PHE A 57 -21.49 -0.01 -3.62
C PHE A 57 -21.83 -0.70 -4.96
N ALA A 58 -21.20 -0.28 -6.06
CA ALA A 58 -21.40 -0.86 -7.39
C ALA A 58 -20.34 -1.94 -7.67
N HIS A 59 -20.72 -3.21 -7.50
CA HIS A 59 -19.95 -4.41 -7.85
C HIS A 59 -18.59 -4.61 -7.14
N PRO A 60 -18.10 -5.87 -7.02
CA PRO A 60 -16.77 -6.12 -6.48
C PRO A 60 -15.72 -5.40 -7.33
N THR A 61 -15.02 -4.46 -6.72
CA THR A 61 -13.95 -3.73 -7.40
C THR A 61 -12.80 -4.68 -7.75
N GLU A 62 -12.07 -4.36 -8.83
CA GLU A 62 -10.79 -5.01 -9.16
C GLU A 62 -9.82 -5.06 -7.96
N ARG A 63 -9.90 -4.07 -7.06
CA ARG A 63 -9.12 -4.07 -5.82
C ARG A 63 -9.50 -5.24 -4.91
N ALA A 64 -10.80 -5.54 -4.76
CA ALA A 64 -11.27 -6.68 -3.99
C ALA A 64 -10.85 -8.01 -4.63
N TYR A 65 -10.94 -8.12 -5.96
CA TYR A 65 -10.46 -9.30 -6.69
C TYR A 65 -8.97 -9.59 -6.43
N VAL A 66 -8.10 -8.59 -6.60
CA VAL A 66 -6.65 -8.75 -6.38
C VAL A 66 -6.34 -9.06 -4.91
N LYS A 67 -7.08 -8.50 -3.94
CA LYS A 67 -6.92 -8.85 -2.52
C LYS A 67 -7.19 -10.34 -2.28
N THR A 68 -8.28 -10.87 -2.83
CA THR A 68 -8.63 -12.30 -2.71
C THR A 68 -7.58 -13.18 -3.36
N LEU A 69 -7.11 -12.83 -4.57
CA LEU A 69 -6.06 -13.57 -5.27
C LEU A 69 -4.77 -13.66 -4.44
N LEU A 70 -4.33 -12.53 -3.88
CA LEU A 70 -3.12 -12.49 -3.04
C LEU A 70 -3.30 -13.28 -1.74
N ALA A 71 -4.48 -13.25 -1.13
CA ALA A 71 -4.78 -14.02 0.07
C ALA A 71 -4.74 -15.54 -0.20
N GLN A 72 -5.31 -15.99 -1.31
CA GLN A 72 -5.24 -17.39 -1.74
C GLN A 72 -3.79 -17.83 -1.99
N GLN A 73 -2.97 -16.97 -2.58
CA GLN A 73 -1.57 -17.28 -2.82
C GLN A 73 -0.72 -17.25 -1.53
N GLU A 74 -1.01 -16.36 -0.58
CA GLU A 74 -0.36 -16.33 0.74
C GLU A 74 -0.67 -17.57 1.55
N ALA A 75 -1.89 -18.13 1.43
CA ALA A 75 -2.25 -19.40 2.04
C ALA A 75 -1.42 -20.59 1.51
N ARG A 76 -0.97 -20.52 0.24
CA ARG A 76 -0.10 -21.53 -0.37
C ARG A 76 1.38 -21.32 -0.05
N ASP A 77 1.85 -20.07 -0.07
CA ASP A 77 3.22 -19.70 0.32
C ASP A 77 3.20 -18.52 1.31
N PRO A 78 3.41 -18.80 2.61
CA PRO A 78 3.46 -17.76 3.65
C PRO A 78 4.55 -16.70 3.43
N ARG A 79 5.54 -16.96 2.55
CA ARG A 79 6.62 -16.01 2.24
C ARG A 79 6.24 -15.03 1.13
N LEU A 80 5.09 -15.19 0.47
CA LEU A 80 4.67 -14.38 -0.68
C LEU A 80 4.91 -12.88 -0.47
N PHE A 81 4.39 -12.30 0.61
CA PHE A 81 4.49 -10.86 0.83
C PHE A 81 5.90 -10.37 1.16
N ARG A 82 6.76 -11.24 1.72
CA ARG A 82 8.19 -10.95 1.91
C ARG A 82 8.90 -10.87 0.56
N GLN A 83 8.59 -11.80 -0.34
CA GLN A 83 9.15 -11.85 -1.69
C GLN A 83 8.65 -10.66 -2.52
N LEU A 84 7.34 -10.37 -2.50
CA LEU A 84 6.75 -9.20 -3.15
C LEU A 84 7.37 -7.89 -2.65
N ARG A 85 7.54 -7.74 -1.33
CA ARG A 85 8.23 -6.56 -0.77
C ARG A 85 9.63 -6.44 -1.36
N ARG A 86 10.43 -7.51 -1.35
CA ARG A 86 11.79 -7.49 -1.89
C ARG A 86 11.84 -7.12 -3.37
N ALA A 87 10.89 -7.61 -4.17
CA ALA A 87 10.76 -7.26 -5.59
C ALA A 87 10.37 -5.78 -5.79
N MET A 88 9.54 -5.23 -4.91
CA MET A 88 9.05 -3.85 -5.02
C MET A 88 10.03 -2.79 -4.49
N LEU A 89 10.93 -3.15 -3.56
CA LEU A 89 11.86 -2.20 -2.92
C LEU A 89 12.67 -1.35 -3.91
N PRO A 90 13.30 -1.90 -4.96
CA PRO A 90 14.03 -1.09 -5.95
C PRO A 90 13.12 -0.08 -6.66
N LEU A 91 11.87 -0.48 -6.97
CA LEU A 91 10.89 0.38 -7.61
C LEU A 91 10.39 1.49 -6.68
N MET A 92 10.32 1.22 -5.38
CA MET A 92 9.97 2.22 -4.37
C MET A 92 11.09 3.25 -4.19
N ALA A 93 12.36 2.80 -4.23
CA ALA A 93 13.53 3.65 -4.03
C ALA A 93 13.84 4.57 -5.21
N ARG A 94 13.56 4.12 -6.45
CA ARG A 94 13.90 4.86 -7.67
C ARG A 94 13.30 6.28 -7.67
N GLY A 95 14.12 7.31 -7.76
CA GLY A 95 13.65 8.71 -7.83
C GLY A 95 13.02 9.24 -6.54
N LEU A 96 13.32 8.65 -5.38
CA LEU A 96 13.04 9.29 -4.09
C LEU A 96 13.93 10.54 -3.94
N PRO A 97 13.39 11.66 -3.43
CA PRO A 97 14.21 12.82 -3.08
C PRO A 97 15.17 12.44 -1.95
N GLN A 98 16.39 12.97 -2.00
CA GLN A 98 17.32 12.89 -0.87
C GLN A 98 16.68 13.53 0.36
N LEU A 99 16.93 12.94 1.53
CA LEU A 99 16.47 13.53 2.78
C LEU A 99 17.31 14.79 3.02
N ASP A 100 16.68 15.96 2.98
CA ASP A 100 17.35 17.22 3.35
C ASP A 100 17.80 17.10 4.83
N GLU A 101 19.08 17.33 5.12
CA GLU A 101 19.73 17.13 6.43
C GLU A 101 19.13 17.98 7.59
N GLY A 102 18.17 18.85 7.32
CA GLY A 102 17.57 19.78 8.30
C GLY A 102 16.36 19.26 9.08
N TRP A 103 16.05 17.96 9.04
CA TRP A 103 14.86 17.37 9.69
C TRP A 103 15.16 16.24 10.67
N THR A 104 16.43 16.02 11.05
CA THR A 104 16.82 15.21 12.22
C THR A 104 17.06 16.10 13.42
#